data_AF-A0A0G0XRY1-F1
#
_entry.id   AF-A0A0G0XRY1-F1
#
_cell.length_a   1.000
_cell.length_b   1.000
_cell.length_c   1.000
_cell.angle_alpha   90.00
_cell.angle_beta   90.00
_cell.angle_gamma   90.00
#
_symmetry.space_group_name_H-M   'P 1'
#
loop_
_entity.id
_entity.type
_entity.pdbx_description
1 polymer ?
#
loop_
_entity_poly.entity_id
_entity_poly.type
_entity_poly.pdbx_seq_one_letter_code
_entity_poly.pdbx_strand_id
1 'polypeptide(L)'
;MSKNETGWASIPAGKLATAQSKLWNELGNRGGEIIVRIDDDQDFRKHIAGFMLRGGIDGSVQHKLARARMGQNFFGVEEYATLYGVNFSKKQLREVSGFPWGKDILDAPCPFNKGKTVRETHFAYLGVDKLNGSPLTIMKFQELHPESGQPKFRNYAPDSWYHQQVFATDKTMKLRWYLLLKNIVPNSTLTSWNDQKAMLPAEYEIPTAVEETAKDLFVQRKTGIYPNLKVYARVDDTSSNGHRVNVGDCYHGSVGVYFWGDYGDDSVGLGASRLPGR
;
A
#
# COMPACT_ATOMS: atom_id res chain seq x y z
N MET A 1 -28.51 7.51 19.69
CA MET A 1 -27.11 7.94 19.58
C MET A 1 -26.36 7.47 20.82
N SER A 2 -25.68 6.32 20.78
CA SER A 2 -24.82 5.92 21.89
C SER A 2 -23.50 6.69 21.81
N LYS A 3 -23.13 7.37 22.90
CA LYS A 3 -21.78 7.90 23.05
C LYS A 3 -20.83 6.71 23.16
N ASN A 4 -19.78 6.67 22.34
CA ASN A 4 -18.71 5.69 22.50
C ASN A 4 -18.08 5.84 23.89
N GLU A 5 -18.35 4.88 24.78
CA GLU A 5 -17.83 4.80 26.15
C GLU A 5 -16.38 4.26 26.20
N THR A 6 -15.48 4.80 25.38
CA THR A 6 -14.07 4.35 25.33
C THR A 6 -13.08 5.36 25.92
N GLY A 7 -13.56 6.46 26.51
CA GLY A 7 -12.71 7.44 27.18
C GLY A 7 -12.17 6.91 28.50
N TRP A 8 -10.97 7.34 28.91
CA TRP A 8 -10.33 6.95 30.18
C TRP A 8 -11.24 7.04 31.41
N ALA A 9 -12.22 7.94 31.40
CA ALA A 9 -13.20 8.13 32.46
C ALA A 9 -14.21 6.97 32.64
N SER A 10 -14.38 6.08 31.65
CA SER A 10 -15.26 4.91 31.75
C SER A 10 -14.55 3.65 32.25
N ILE A 11 -13.22 3.68 32.40
CA ILE A 11 -12.44 2.53 32.86
C ILE A 11 -12.41 2.52 34.40
N PRO A 12 -12.87 1.44 35.08
CA PRO A 12 -12.78 1.36 36.53
C PRO A 12 -11.34 1.53 37.01
N ALA A 13 -11.12 2.40 37.99
CA ALA A 13 -9.78 2.72 38.51
C ALA A 13 -8.99 1.46 38.90
N GLY A 14 -9.64 0.48 39.54
CA GLY A 14 -9.02 -0.80 39.90
C GLY A 14 -8.57 -1.64 38.69
N LYS A 15 -9.30 -1.56 37.56
CA LYS A 15 -8.92 -2.25 36.32
C LYS A 15 -7.71 -1.59 35.67
N LEU A 16 -7.67 -0.25 35.66
CA LEU A 16 -6.52 0.50 35.15
C LEU A 16 -5.26 0.22 35.98
N ALA A 17 -5.35 0.33 37.31
CA ALA A 17 -4.22 0.06 38.21
C ALA A 17 -3.70 -1.38 38.04
N THR A 18 -4.61 -2.36 37.93
CA THR A 18 -4.23 -3.77 37.67
C THR A 18 -3.51 -3.93 36.34
N ALA A 19 -4.00 -3.30 35.26
CA ALA A 19 -3.39 -3.37 33.94
C ALA A 19 -2.01 -2.71 33.91
N GLN A 20 -1.85 -1.55 34.55
CA GLN A 20 -0.57 -0.86 34.71
C GLN A 20 0.43 -1.71 35.49
N SER A 21 0.04 -2.27 36.64
CA SER A 21 0.92 -3.14 37.43
C SER A 21 1.40 -4.36 36.63
N LYS A 22 0.50 -4.99 35.85
CA LYS A 22 0.89 -6.09 34.95
C LYS A 22 1.91 -5.64 33.91
N LEU A 23 1.67 -4.51 33.23
CA LEU A 23 2.60 -3.96 32.24
C LEU A 23 3.98 -3.66 32.86
N TRP A 24 4.02 -3.06 34.04
CA TRP A 24 5.28 -2.72 34.71
C TRP A 24 6.03 -3.96 35.19
N ASN A 25 5.33 -5.00 35.63
CA ASN A 25 5.96 -6.27 35.98
C ASN A 25 6.66 -6.92 34.77
N GLU A 26 6.09 -6.82 33.56
CA GLU A 26 6.71 -7.33 32.33
C GLU A 26 8.02 -6.60 31.95
N LEU A 27 8.20 -5.36 32.42
CA LEU A 27 9.44 -4.60 32.20
C LEU A 27 10.55 -4.99 33.18
N GLY A 28 10.25 -5.81 34.19
CA GLY A 28 11.20 -6.28 35.18
C GLY A 28 11.98 -5.16 35.86
N ASN A 29 13.29 -5.35 36.02
CA ASN A 29 14.17 -4.38 36.67
C ASN A 29 14.39 -3.08 35.87
N ARG A 30 13.86 -2.96 34.65
CA ARG A 30 14.01 -1.77 33.79
C ARG A 30 12.84 -0.80 33.87
N GLY A 31 11.80 -1.13 34.63
CA GLY A 31 10.59 -0.30 34.73
C GLY A 31 10.88 1.14 35.16
N GLY A 32 11.79 1.34 36.12
CA GLY A 32 12.18 2.67 36.59
C GLY A 32 12.82 3.53 35.50
N GLU A 33 13.79 2.99 34.76
CA GLU A 33 14.44 3.69 33.63
C GLU A 33 13.43 4.06 32.54
N ILE A 34 12.52 3.14 32.22
CA ILE A 34 11.51 3.35 31.17
C ILE A 34 10.50 4.42 31.59
N ILE A 35 10.06 4.45 32.85
CA ILE A 35 9.13 5.47 33.36
C ILE A 35 9.77 6.85 33.28
N VAL A 36 11.01 7.01 33.75
CA VAL A 36 11.74 8.29 33.66
C VAL A 36 11.82 8.74 32.21
N ARG A 37 12.15 7.83 31.30
CA ARG A 37 12.24 8.16 29.88
C ARG A 37 10.88 8.48 29.24
N ILE A 38 9.79 7.84 29.68
CA ILE A 38 8.43 8.22 29.26
C ILE A 38 8.09 9.63 29.75
N ASP A 39 8.55 10.02 30.94
CA ASP A 39 8.28 11.34 31.52
C ASP A 39 9.08 12.45 30.83
N ASP A 40 10.38 12.21 30.64
CA ASP A 40 11.35 13.22 30.18
C ASP A 40 11.46 13.33 28.66
N ASP A 41 11.28 12.23 27.91
CA ASP A 41 11.48 12.19 26.46
C ASP A 41 10.13 12.15 25.72
N GLN A 42 9.74 13.29 25.15
CA GLN A 42 8.48 13.43 24.42
C GLN A 42 8.39 12.49 23.21
N ASP A 43 9.49 12.27 22.49
CA ASP A 43 9.49 11.45 21.29
C ASP A 43 9.43 9.97 21.65
N PHE A 44 10.13 9.55 22.70
CA PHE A 44 10.00 8.21 23.26
C PHE A 44 8.57 7.92 23.74
N ARG A 45 7.94 8.87 24.43
CA ARG A 45 6.54 8.76 24.87
C ARG A 45 5.57 8.64 23.70
N LYS A 46 5.72 9.46 22.65
CA LYS A 46 4.93 9.34 21.41
C LYS A 46 5.15 7.99 20.74
N HIS A 47 6.38 7.48 20.75
CA HIS A 47 6.71 6.18 20.17
C HIS A 47 6.03 5.02 20.92
N ILE A 48 6.11 4.99 22.25
CA ILE A 48 5.45 3.99 23.10
C ILE A 48 3.93 4.06 22.96
N ALA A 49 3.35 5.26 22.98
CA ALA A 49 1.91 5.43 22.77
C ALA A 49 1.50 4.89 21.39
N GLY A 50 2.25 5.22 20.34
CA GLY A 50 2.04 4.67 19.01
C GLY A 50 2.16 3.15 18.96
N PHE A 51 3.15 2.56 19.62
CA PHE A 51 3.32 1.12 19.72
C PHE A 51 2.12 0.45 20.40
N MET A 52 1.65 0.99 21.52
CA MET A 52 0.47 0.49 22.25
C MET A 52 -0.82 0.62 21.42
N LEU A 53 -1.02 1.78 20.75
CA LEU A 53 -2.16 2.00 19.86
C LEU A 53 -2.16 1.05 18.66
N ARG A 54 -0.97 0.63 18.20
CA ARG A 54 -0.80 -0.41 17.16
C ARG A 54 -0.83 -1.84 17.71
N GLY A 55 -1.25 -2.06 18.95
CA GLY A 55 -1.37 -3.40 19.54
C GLY A 55 -0.02 -4.09 19.78
N GLY A 56 1.05 -3.33 19.95
CA GLY A 56 2.40 -3.85 20.14
C GLY A 56 3.07 -4.33 18.84
N ILE A 57 2.58 -3.85 17.69
CA ILE A 57 3.14 -4.17 16.38
C ILE A 57 4.21 -3.14 16.01
N ASP A 58 5.42 -3.66 15.77
CA ASP A 58 6.57 -2.93 15.26
C ASP A 58 7.10 -3.70 14.04
N GLY A 59 7.39 -3.00 12.93
CA GLY A 59 7.97 -3.61 11.75
C GLY A 59 9.32 -4.29 12.08
N SER A 60 9.67 -5.32 11.30
CA SER A 60 10.99 -5.95 11.42
C SER A 60 12.11 -4.93 11.21
N VAL A 61 13.34 -5.23 11.64
CA VAL A 61 14.51 -4.36 11.36
C VAL A 61 14.63 -4.08 9.86
N GLN A 62 14.41 -5.10 9.02
CA GLN A 62 14.44 -4.94 7.57
C GLN A 62 13.33 -4.03 7.05
N HIS A 63 12.12 -4.12 7.61
CA HIS A 63 11.03 -3.21 7.30
C HIS A 63 11.45 -1.77 7.60
N LYS A 64 11.96 -1.49 8.81
CA LYS A 64 12.36 -0.13 9.20
C LYS A 64 13.46 0.42 8.30
N LEU A 65 14.43 -0.41 7.91
CA LEU A 65 15.48 -0.04 6.97
C LEU A 65 14.93 0.26 5.57
N ALA A 66 14.02 -0.59 5.06
CA ALA A 66 13.36 -0.38 3.78
C ALA A 66 12.55 0.92 3.77
N ARG A 67 11.75 1.16 4.82
CA ARG A 67 10.98 2.39 5.03
C ARG A 67 11.89 3.62 5.04
N ALA A 68 12.98 3.58 5.83
CA ALA A 68 13.94 4.69 5.90
C ALA A 68 14.59 4.96 4.54
N ARG A 69 14.88 3.92 3.76
CA ARG A 69 15.53 4.04 2.45
C ARG A 69 14.58 4.52 1.35
N MET A 70 13.34 4.03 1.33
CA MET A 70 12.31 4.36 0.34
C MET A 70 11.62 5.70 0.65
N GLY A 71 11.66 6.16 1.90
CA GLY A 71 11.10 7.44 2.30
C GLY A 71 9.59 7.52 2.06
N GLN A 72 9.15 8.50 1.28
CA GLN A 72 7.73 8.65 0.92
C GLN A 72 7.25 7.58 -0.07
N ASN A 73 8.14 6.86 -0.76
CA ASN A 73 7.79 5.82 -1.72
C ASN A 73 7.54 4.46 -1.04
N PHE A 74 6.90 4.46 0.13
CA PHE A 74 6.74 3.27 0.98
C PHE A 74 5.38 3.25 1.71
N PHE A 75 4.70 2.11 1.68
CA PHE A 75 3.46 1.86 2.41
C PHE A 75 3.43 0.46 3.03
N GLY A 76 3.63 0.35 4.35
CA GLY A 76 3.78 -0.92 5.05
C GLY A 76 2.74 -1.16 6.14
N VAL A 77 3.04 -2.15 6.98
CA VAL A 77 2.31 -2.53 8.21
C VAL A 77 1.84 -1.33 9.02
N GLU A 78 2.71 -0.35 9.28
CA GLU A 78 2.39 0.83 10.10
C GLU A 78 1.38 1.76 9.41
N GLU A 79 1.49 1.94 8.09
CA GLU A 79 0.47 2.66 7.32
C GLU A 79 -0.87 1.94 7.35
N TYR A 80 -0.90 0.63 7.17
CA TYR A 80 -2.13 -0.16 7.26
C TYR A 80 -2.78 -0.07 8.64
N ALA A 81 -1.99 -0.19 9.71
CA ALA A 81 -2.47 -0.08 11.07
C ALA A 81 -3.06 1.32 11.35
N THR A 82 -2.36 2.37 10.89
CA THR A 82 -2.73 3.76 11.19
C THR A 82 -3.88 4.27 10.34
N LEU A 83 -3.90 3.93 9.04
CA LEU A 83 -4.84 4.49 8.07
C LEU A 83 -6.08 3.62 7.87
N TYR A 84 -5.97 2.32 8.13
CA TYR A 84 -7.06 1.37 7.90
C TYR A 84 -7.37 0.51 9.15
N GLY A 85 -6.72 0.77 10.28
CA GLY A 85 -6.98 0.05 11.53
C GLY A 85 -6.64 -1.45 11.46
N VAL A 86 -5.74 -1.85 10.55
CA VAL A 86 -5.40 -3.27 10.36
C VAL A 86 -4.53 -3.76 11.50
N ASN A 87 -4.93 -4.89 12.07
CA ASN A 87 -4.15 -5.58 13.09
C ASN A 87 -3.58 -6.88 12.53
N PHE A 88 -2.31 -6.86 12.12
CA PHE A 88 -1.66 -8.04 11.54
C PHE A 88 -1.38 -9.09 12.62
N SER A 89 -1.69 -10.35 12.33
CA SER A 89 -1.31 -11.46 13.19
C SER A 89 0.21 -11.64 13.23
N LYS A 90 0.74 -12.26 14.30
CA LYS A 90 2.15 -12.63 14.40
C LYS A 90 2.62 -13.48 13.23
N LYS A 91 1.74 -14.34 12.68
CA LYS A 91 2.05 -15.16 11.50
C LYS A 91 2.26 -14.30 10.26
N GLN A 92 1.33 -13.39 9.97
CA GLN A 92 1.44 -12.48 8.83
C GLN A 92 2.69 -11.58 8.95
N LEU A 93 2.96 -11.04 10.14
CA LEU A 93 4.16 -10.22 10.39
C LEU A 93 5.45 -10.99 10.14
N ARG A 94 5.51 -12.29 10.49
CA ARG A 94 6.66 -13.16 10.19
C ARG A 94 6.80 -13.39 8.69
N GLU A 95 5.69 -13.67 8.00
CA GLU A 95 5.66 -13.91 6.56
C GLU A 95 6.17 -12.71 5.76
N VAL A 96 5.84 -11.48 6.20
CA VAL A 96 6.24 -10.24 5.51
C VAL A 96 7.42 -9.54 6.18
N SER A 97 8.10 -10.23 7.12
CA SER A 97 9.21 -9.67 7.87
C SER A 97 10.43 -9.38 7.00
N GLY A 98 10.59 -10.12 5.90
CA GLY A 98 11.63 -9.88 4.91
C GLY A 98 11.22 -8.82 3.89
N PHE A 99 12.04 -7.80 3.70
CA PHE A 99 11.88 -6.89 2.56
C PHE A 99 12.72 -7.40 1.39
N PRO A 100 12.13 -7.78 0.23
CA PRO A 100 12.84 -8.57 -0.78
C PRO A 100 13.93 -7.84 -1.58
N TRP A 101 14.00 -6.52 -1.48
CA TRP A 101 14.95 -5.72 -2.28
C TRP A 101 15.97 -5.04 -1.38
N GLY A 102 17.21 -5.51 -1.46
CA GLY A 102 18.33 -4.95 -0.73
C GLY A 102 18.75 -3.56 -1.21
N LYS A 103 19.74 -3.00 -0.51
CA LYS A 103 20.37 -1.71 -0.86
C LYS A 103 20.87 -1.69 -2.30
N ASP A 104 21.49 -2.77 -2.72
CA ASP A 104 22.04 -2.99 -4.06
C ASP A 104 20.97 -2.80 -5.13
N ILE A 105 19.77 -3.37 -4.96
CA ILE A 105 18.66 -3.23 -5.90
C ILE A 105 18.04 -1.82 -5.82
N LEU A 106 17.76 -1.34 -4.61
CA LEU A 106 17.06 -0.07 -4.42
C LEU A 106 17.86 1.14 -4.89
N ASP A 107 19.20 1.11 -4.72
CA ASP A 107 20.10 2.17 -5.15
C ASP A 107 20.61 1.96 -6.59
N ALA A 108 20.34 0.81 -7.23
CA ALA A 108 20.73 0.59 -8.61
C ALA A 108 20.00 1.54 -9.58
N PRO A 109 20.59 1.84 -10.75
CA PRO A 109 19.91 2.55 -11.82
C PRO A 109 18.58 1.88 -12.20
N CYS A 110 17.53 2.68 -12.36
CA CYS A 110 16.24 2.24 -12.86
C CYS A 110 16.37 1.88 -14.35
N PRO A 111 15.94 0.68 -14.79
CA PRO A 111 16.00 0.31 -16.20
C PRO A 111 15.07 1.16 -17.09
N PHE A 112 14.06 1.79 -16.50
CA PHE A 112 13.06 2.58 -17.22
C PHE A 112 13.35 4.08 -17.27
N ASN A 113 13.92 4.64 -16.19
CA ASN A 113 14.13 6.09 -16.07
C ASN A 113 15.62 6.40 -15.93
N LYS A 114 16.23 6.84 -17.04
CA LYS A 114 17.64 7.21 -17.09
C LYS A 114 17.99 8.25 -16.01
N GLY A 115 19.10 8.02 -15.31
CA GLY A 115 19.61 8.93 -14.28
C GLY A 115 18.85 8.87 -12.94
N LYS A 116 17.92 7.94 -12.77
CA LYS A 116 17.20 7.70 -11.52
C LYS A 116 17.47 6.31 -10.99
N THR A 117 17.39 6.16 -9.68
CA THR A 117 17.47 4.86 -9.00
C THR A 117 16.12 4.18 -8.89
N VAL A 118 16.09 2.87 -8.63
CA VAL A 118 14.85 2.11 -8.41
C VAL A 118 14.01 2.74 -7.29
N ARG A 119 14.61 3.11 -6.15
CA ARG A 119 13.90 3.73 -5.01
C ARG A 119 13.28 5.10 -5.32
N GLU A 120 13.77 5.82 -6.33
CA GLU A 120 13.22 7.12 -6.73
C GLU A 120 11.99 6.98 -7.63
N THR A 121 11.95 5.92 -8.44
CA THR A 121 10.97 5.74 -9.52
C THR A 121 9.87 4.75 -9.15
N HIS A 122 10.15 3.83 -8.21
CA HIS A 122 9.20 2.82 -7.78
C HIS A 122 8.57 3.18 -6.43
N PHE A 123 7.43 2.57 -6.15
CA PHE A 123 6.71 2.64 -4.89
C PHE A 123 6.62 1.25 -4.28
N ALA A 124 7.15 1.09 -3.06
CA ALA A 124 7.08 -0.15 -2.32
C ALA A 124 5.82 -0.18 -1.47
N TYR A 125 5.05 -1.26 -1.52
CA TYR A 125 3.96 -1.46 -0.58
C TYR A 125 3.75 -2.91 -0.22
N LEU A 126 3.19 -3.14 0.97
CA LEU A 126 2.76 -4.45 1.40
C LEU A 126 1.38 -4.75 0.79
N GLY A 127 1.25 -5.76 -0.06
CA GLY A 127 -0.06 -6.23 -0.46
C GLY A 127 -0.73 -6.99 0.68
N VAL A 128 -2.06 -6.88 0.78
CA VAL A 128 -2.87 -7.66 1.69
C VAL A 128 -4.07 -8.19 0.92
N ASP A 129 -4.39 -9.46 1.10
CA ASP A 129 -5.52 -10.13 0.44
C ASP A 129 -6.84 -9.80 1.14
N LYS A 130 -6.79 -9.55 2.46
CA LYS A 130 -7.94 -9.25 3.29
C LYS A 130 -7.66 -8.13 4.28
N LEU A 131 -8.72 -7.40 4.59
CA LEU A 131 -8.75 -6.35 5.60
C LEU A 131 -9.89 -6.65 6.58
N ASN A 132 -9.56 -6.91 7.84
CA ASN A 132 -10.52 -7.27 8.89
C ASN A 132 -11.47 -8.43 8.50
N GLY A 133 -10.96 -9.41 7.77
CA GLY A 133 -11.72 -10.59 7.31
C GLY A 133 -12.40 -10.42 5.95
N SER A 134 -12.54 -9.19 5.44
CA SER A 134 -13.10 -8.92 4.11
C SER A 134 -12.01 -8.95 3.03
N PRO A 135 -12.25 -9.55 1.85
CA PRO A 135 -11.35 -9.45 0.69
C PRO A 135 -11.06 -7.99 0.33
N LEU A 136 -9.78 -7.64 0.12
CA LEU A 136 -9.37 -6.31 -0.30
C LEU A 136 -9.31 -6.23 -1.83
N THR A 137 -10.48 -6.03 -2.41
CA THR A 137 -10.72 -5.92 -3.86
C THR A 137 -10.79 -4.46 -4.28
N ILE A 138 -10.92 -4.15 -5.58
CA ILE A 138 -11.15 -2.77 -6.04
C ILE A 138 -12.45 -2.21 -5.45
N MET A 139 -13.50 -3.05 -5.39
CA MET A 139 -14.76 -2.65 -4.76
C MET A 139 -14.57 -2.33 -3.28
N LYS A 140 -13.78 -3.13 -2.57
CA LYS A 140 -13.48 -2.84 -1.16
C LYS A 140 -12.68 -1.55 -1.00
N PHE A 141 -11.77 -1.24 -1.92
CA PHE A 141 -11.08 0.05 -1.92
C PHE A 141 -12.04 1.23 -2.13
N GLN A 142 -13.05 1.13 -3.00
CA GLN A 142 -14.07 2.17 -3.13
C GLN A 142 -14.78 2.43 -1.79
N GLU A 143 -15.16 1.39 -1.05
CA GLU A 143 -15.78 1.55 0.27
C GLU A 143 -14.87 2.26 1.28
N LEU A 144 -13.56 1.94 1.25
CA LEU A 144 -12.56 2.53 2.14
C LEU A 144 -12.19 3.97 1.76
N HIS A 145 -12.54 4.38 0.54
CA HIS A 145 -12.17 5.66 -0.06
C HIS A 145 -13.41 6.32 -0.65
N PRO A 146 -14.31 6.89 0.17
CA PRO A 146 -15.56 7.48 -0.32
C PRO A 146 -15.33 8.72 -1.18
N GLU A 147 -16.30 9.03 -2.05
CA GLU A 147 -16.26 10.15 -3.03
C GLU A 147 -15.94 11.52 -2.42
N SER A 148 -16.33 11.73 -1.16
CA SER A 148 -16.16 12.97 -0.41
C SER A 148 -14.72 13.20 0.05
N GLY A 149 -13.84 12.20 -0.06
CA GLY A 149 -12.48 12.24 0.47
C GLY A 149 -11.38 12.10 -0.58
N GLN A 150 -10.15 11.98 -0.08
CA GLN A 150 -8.96 11.62 -0.87
C GLN A 150 -8.14 10.53 -0.14
N PRO A 151 -7.54 9.57 -0.87
CA PRO A 151 -7.70 9.36 -2.31
C PRO A 151 -9.11 8.84 -2.63
N LYS A 152 -9.50 8.89 -3.91
CA LYS A 152 -10.82 8.51 -4.41
C LYS A 152 -10.76 7.96 -5.83
N PHE A 153 -11.85 7.34 -6.27
CA PHE A 153 -12.03 6.82 -7.62
C PHE A 153 -12.75 7.84 -8.51
N ARG A 154 -12.61 7.68 -9.82
CA ARG A 154 -13.33 8.51 -10.79
C ARG A 154 -14.82 8.16 -10.84
N ASN A 155 -15.12 6.87 -10.79
CA ASN A 155 -16.48 6.33 -10.82
C ASN A 155 -16.61 5.30 -9.70
N TYR A 156 -17.77 5.27 -9.04
CA TYR A 156 -18.11 4.36 -7.95
C TYR A 156 -19.23 3.42 -8.35
N ALA A 157 -19.39 2.30 -7.65
CA ALA A 157 -20.60 1.49 -7.78
C ALA A 157 -21.86 2.28 -7.37
N PRO A 158 -23.01 2.04 -8.04
CA PRO A 158 -23.22 1.09 -9.13
C PRO A 158 -22.84 1.61 -10.53
N ASP A 159 -22.46 2.88 -10.67
CA ASP A 159 -22.29 3.53 -11.98
C ASP A 159 -20.96 3.18 -12.68
N SER A 160 -19.97 2.69 -11.93
CA SER A 160 -18.71 2.23 -12.51
C SER A 160 -18.92 0.97 -13.36
N TRP A 161 -18.43 0.99 -14.61
CA TRP A 161 -18.57 -0.11 -15.56
C TRP A 161 -18.01 -1.45 -15.07
N TYR A 162 -17.06 -1.39 -14.12
CA TYR A 162 -16.36 -2.54 -13.58
C TYR A 162 -16.96 -3.13 -12.31
N HIS A 163 -18.06 -2.57 -11.78
CA HIS A 163 -18.58 -2.99 -10.46
C HIS A 163 -19.04 -4.46 -10.37
N GLN A 164 -19.19 -5.15 -11.50
CA GLN A 164 -19.51 -6.58 -11.60
C GLN A 164 -18.41 -7.41 -12.28
N GLN A 165 -17.26 -6.80 -12.57
CA GLN A 165 -16.17 -7.49 -13.25
C GLN A 165 -15.32 -8.26 -12.24
N VAL A 166 -14.97 -9.52 -12.58
CA VAL A 166 -14.20 -10.43 -11.70
C VAL A 166 -12.89 -9.81 -11.22
N PHE A 167 -12.18 -9.05 -12.07
CA PHE A 167 -10.94 -8.38 -11.68
C PHE A 167 -11.15 -7.31 -10.58
N ALA A 168 -12.36 -6.77 -10.46
CA ALA A 168 -12.71 -5.75 -9.48
C ALA A 168 -13.41 -6.31 -8.24
N THR A 169 -14.21 -7.38 -8.39
CA THR A 169 -15.04 -7.95 -7.31
C THR A 169 -14.38 -9.11 -6.57
N ASP A 170 -13.53 -9.89 -7.24
CA ASP A 170 -13.07 -11.18 -6.70
C ASP A 170 -11.54 -11.22 -6.52
N LYS A 171 -10.80 -10.56 -7.41
CA LYS A 171 -9.34 -10.54 -7.34
C LYS A 171 -8.85 -9.66 -6.20
N THR A 172 -7.83 -10.17 -5.52
CA THR A 172 -7.15 -9.50 -4.40
C THR A 172 -5.65 -9.58 -4.61
N MET A 173 -4.91 -8.72 -3.91
CA MET A 173 -3.44 -8.81 -3.85
C MET A 173 -3.03 -10.03 -3.01
N LYS A 174 -1.78 -10.48 -3.18
CA LYS A 174 -1.18 -11.46 -2.26
C LYS A 174 -0.60 -10.76 -1.04
N LEU A 175 -0.49 -11.47 0.08
CA LEU A 175 0.28 -11.02 1.23
C LEU A 175 1.78 -11.11 0.92
N ARG A 176 2.31 -10.09 0.24
CA ARG A 176 3.73 -9.96 -0.12
C ARG A 176 4.11 -8.51 -0.32
N TRP A 177 5.41 -8.23 -0.37
CA TRP A 177 5.88 -6.93 -0.82
C TRP A 177 5.78 -6.78 -2.34
N TYR A 178 5.39 -5.59 -2.76
CA TYR A 178 5.28 -5.12 -4.13
C TYR A 178 6.19 -3.92 -4.33
N LEU A 179 6.79 -3.79 -5.53
CA LEU A 179 7.63 -2.65 -5.91
C LEU A 179 7.28 -2.22 -7.32
N LEU A 180 6.25 -1.39 -7.45
CA LEU A 180 5.70 -0.98 -8.73
C LEU A 180 6.35 0.31 -9.22
N LEU A 181 6.60 0.41 -10.52
CA LEU A 181 6.96 1.67 -11.14
C LEU A 181 5.82 2.67 -10.92
N LYS A 182 6.14 3.87 -10.43
CA LYS A 182 5.10 4.86 -10.13
C LYS A 182 4.35 5.26 -11.40
N ASN A 183 5.09 5.51 -12.48
CA ASN A 183 4.52 5.83 -13.78
C ASN A 183 4.56 4.62 -14.72
N ILE A 184 3.90 4.70 -15.87
CA ILE A 184 4.03 3.69 -16.93
C ILE A 184 5.49 3.50 -17.40
N VAL A 185 5.77 2.34 -18.00
CA VAL A 185 7.01 2.09 -18.74
C VAL A 185 7.16 3.19 -19.81
N PRO A 186 8.28 3.94 -19.84
CA PRO A 186 8.46 5.02 -20.80
C PRO A 186 8.42 4.53 -22.25
N ASN A 187 7.81 5.33 -23.12
CA ASN A 187 7.61 5.04 -24.55
C ASN A 187 6.80 3.78 -24.85
N SER A 188 6.09 3.22 -23.85
CA SER A 188 5.21 2.08 -24.08
C SER A 188 3.83 2.50 -24.59
N THR A 189 3.54 3.79 -24.77
CA THR A 189 2.30 4.24 -25.44
C THR A 189 2.42 4.01 -26.95
N LEU A 190 1.30 4.11 -27.68
CA LEU A 190 1.25 3.94 -29.14
C LEU A 190 1.81 2.60 -29.65
N THR A 191 1.94 1.58 -28.78
CA THR A 191 2.46 0.26 -29.12
C THR A 191 1.45 -0.83 -28.77
N SER A 192 1.50 -1.96 -29.49
CA SER A 192 0.59 -3.08 -29.25
C SER A 192 0.85 -3.71 -27.88
N TRP A 193 -0.11 -4.47 -27.35
CA TRP A 193 0.07 -5.21 -26.10
C TRP A 193 1.29 -6.13 -26.11
N ASN A 194 1.54 -6.83 -27.22
CA ASN A 194 2.67 -7.74 -27.31
C ASN A 194 4.01 -6.98 -27.32
N ASP A 195 4.07 -5.84 -28.00
CA ASP A 195 5.26 -5.00 -28.02
C ASP A 195 5.52 -4.39 -26.63
N GLN A 196 4.47 -3.88 -25.97
CA GLN A 196 4.57 -3.39 -24.59
C GLN A 196 5.18 -4.44 -23.67
N LYS A 197 4.65 -5.68 -23.67
CA LYS A 197 5.19 -6.77 -22.85
C LYS A 197 6.67 -7.03 -23.13
N ALA A 198 7.10 -6.96 -24.38
CA ALA A 198 8.49 -7.16 -24.77
C ALA A 198 9.44 -6.05 -24.24
N MET A 199 8.91 -4.91 -23.77
CA MET A 199 9.70 -3.85 -23.15
C MET A 199 10.04 -4.13 -21.68
N LEU A 200 9.43 -5.15 -21.06
CA LEU A 200 9.72 -5.51 -19.67
C LEU A 200 11.01 -6.35 -19.57
N PRO A 201 11.97 -5.95 -18.73
CA PRO A 201 13.07 -6.81 -18.34
C PRO A 201 12.57 -8.05 -17.58
N ALA A 202 13.38 -9.11 -17.55
CA ALA A 202 13.02 -10.38 -16.92
C ALA A 202 12.75 -10.27 -15.41
N GLU A 203 13.28 -9.25 -14.75
CA GLU A 203 13.07 -8.97 -13.33
C GLU A 203 11.73 -8.27 -13.04
N TYR A 204 10.90 -8.03 -14.06
CA TYR A 204 9.62 -7.35 -13.94
C TYR A 204 8.47 -8.23 -14.39
N GLU A 205 7.34 -8.05 -13.70
CA GLU A 205 6.03 -8.61 -14.04
C GLU A 205 5.05 -7.46 -14.32
N ILE A 206 3.96 -7.78 -15.01
CA ILE A 206 2.85 -6.84 -15.23
C ILE A 206 1.95 -6.95 -13.99
N PRO A 207 1.63 -5.85 -13.31
CA PRO A 207 0.72 -5.89 -12.17
C PRO A 207 -0.71 -6.21 -12.61
N THR A 208 -1.51 -6.68 -11.66
CA THR A 208 -2.97 -6.76 -11.80
C THR A 208 -3.62 -5.39 -11.56
N ALA A 209 -4.89 -5.25 -11.94
CA ALA A 209 -5.69 -4.05 -11.74
C ALA A 209 -5.77 -3.66 -10.25
N VAL A 210 -5.95 -4.62 -9.35
CA VAL A 210 -6.02 -4.35 -7.90
C VAL A 210 -4.66 -3.90 -7.35
N GLU A 211 -3.55 -4.42 -7.87
CA GLU A 211 -2.19 -4.03 -7.48
C GLU A 211 -1.87 -2.60 -7.96
N GLU A 212 -2.15 -2.29 -9.23
CA GLU A 212 -1.95 -0.94 -9.78
C GLU A 212 -2.87 0.10 -9.12
N THR A 213 -4.13 -0.27 -8.82
CA THR A 213 -5.09 0.58 -8.09
C THR A 213 -4.57 0.88 -6.69
N ALA A 214 -4.12 -0.13 -5.95
CA ALA A 214 -3.58 0.05 -4.61
C ALA A 214 -2.38 1.00 -4.63
N LYS A 215 -1.47 0.84 -5.60
CA LYS A 215 -0.33 1.74 -5.80
C LYS A 215 -0.78 3.19 -5.99
N ASP A 216 -1.72 3.46 -6.89
CA ASP A 216 -2.18 4.83 -7.17
C ASP A 216 -2.79 5.50 -5.92
N LEU A 217 -3.64 4.77 -5.18
CA LEU A 217 -4.22 5.24 -3.92
C LEU A 217 -3.15 5.48 -2.85
N PHE A 218 -2.20 4.56 -2.68
CA PHE A 218 -1.18 4.66 -1.62
C PHE A 218 -0.16 5.75 -1.92
N VAL A 219 0.24 5.93 -3.19
CA VAL A 219 1.12 7.03 -3.60
C VAL A 219 0.45 8.36 -3.27
N GLN A 220 -0.83 8.54 -3.60
CA GLN A 220 -1.57 9.75 -3.23
C GLN A 220 -1.60 9.93 -1.72
N ARG A 221 -1.91 8.88 -0.96
CA ARG A 221 -2.01 8.94 0.50
C ARG A 221 -0.70 9.38 1.15
N LYS A 222 0.44 8.98 0.58
CA LYS A 222 1.78 9.28 1.09
C LYS A 222 2.32 10.64 0.66
N THR A 223 1.96 11.11 -0.53
CA THR A 223 2.61 12.27 -1.16
C THR A 223 1.66 13.44 -1.42
N GLY A 224 0.35 13.22 -1.34
CA GLY A 224 -0.69 14.15 -1.77
C GLY A 224 -0.86 14.25 -3.29
N ILE A 225 -0.04 13.53 -4.07
CA ILE A 225 0.01 13.62 -5.53
C ILE A 225 -0.26 12.24 -6.13
N TYR A 226 -1.16 12.16 -7.10
CA TYR A 226 -1.37 10.92 -7.84
C TYR A 226 -0.25 10.66 -8.86
N PRO A 227 0.14 9.40 -9.07
CA PRO A 227 0.96 9.01 -10.22
C PRO A 227 0.11 8.99 -11.51
N ASN A 228 0.74 8.72 -12.67
CA ASN A 228 0.03 8.46 -13.93
C ASN A 228 -1.05 9.51 -14.26
N LEU A 229 -0.74 10.81 -14.14
CA LEU A 229 -1.77 11.85 -14.23
C LEU A 229 -2.55 11.80 -15.55
N LYS A 230 -1.89 11.60 -16.70
CA LYS A 230 -2.53 11.73 -18.02
C LYS A 230 -2.60 10.44 -18.83
N VAL A 231 -2.22 9.32 -18.22
CA VAL A 231 -2.08 8.04 -18.92
C VAL A 231 -2.58 6.91 -18.04
N TYR A 232 -3.09 5.86 -18.66
CA TYR A 232 -3.40 4.62 -17.98
C TYR A 232 -2.23 3.64 -18.09
N ALA A 233 -1.96 2.93 -17.00
CA ALA A 233 -1.16 1.73 -16.99
C ALA A 233 -2.04 0.53 -17.34
N ARG A 234 -1.77 -0.10 -18.48
CA ARG A 234 -2.31 -1.40 -18.86
C ARG A 234 -1.76 -2.46 -17.92
N VAL A 235 -2.67 -3.31 -17.43
CA VAL A 235 -2.40 -4.37 -16.45
C VAL A 235 -2.69 -5.74 -17.05
N ASP A 236 -2.36 -6.81 -16.32
CA ASP A 236 -2.51 -8.19 -16.83
C ASP A 236 -3.98 -8.64 -16.94
N ASP A 237 -4.88 -7.96 -16.22
CA ASP A 237 -6.31 -8.25 -16.19
C ASP A 237 -7.04 -7.96 -17.51
N THR A 238 -8.11 -8.72 -17.75
CA THR A 238 -9.06 -8.49 -18.83
C THR A 238 -10.48 -8.35 -18.29
N SER A 239 -11.30 -7.56 -18.98
CA SER A 239 -12.75 -7.55 -18.76
C SER A 239 -13.40 -8.85 -19.26
N SER A 240 -14.68 -9.03 -18.94
CA SER A 240 -15.52 -10.12 -19.44
C SER A 240 -15.57 -10.23 -20.96
N ASN A 241 -15.29 -9.13 -21.67
CA ASN A 241 -15.30 -9.07 -23.14
C ASN A 241 -13.89 -9.28 -23.74
N GLY A 242 -12.89 -9.62 -22.91
CA GLY A 242 -11.52 -9.89 -23.35
C GLY A 242 -10.65 -8.66 -23.58
N HIS A 243 -11.16 -7.44 -23.31
CA HIS A 243 -10.37 -6.21 -23.38
C HIS A 243 -9.43 -6.08 -22.18
N ARG A 244 -8.24 -5.52 -22.39
CA ARG A 244 -7.27 -5.27 -21.32
C ARG A 244 -7.76 -4.18 -20.39
N VAL A 245 -7.61 -4.41 -19.09
CA VAL A 245 -7.90 -3.41 -18.08
C VAL A 245 -6.73 -2.43 -18.00
N ASN A 246 -7.03 -1.17 -17.75
CA ASN A 246 -6.03 -0.13 -17.53
C ASN A 246 -6.42 0.71 -16.31
N VAL A 247 -5.43 1.10 -15.50
CA VAL A 247 -5.62 1.87 -14.26
C VAL A 247 -4.71 3.10 -14.28
N GLY A 248 -5.22 4.26 -13.88
CA GLY A 248 -4.46 5.51 -13.87
C GLY A 248 -5.30 6.70 -14.34
N ASP A 249 -4.71 7.53 -15.20
CA ASP A 249 -5.29 8.81 -15.66
C ASP A 249 -5.83 9.62 -14.48
N CYS A 250 -4.94 9.92 -13.55
CA CYS A 250 -5.34 10.55 -12.30
C CYS A 250 -5.50 12.09 -12.38
N TYR A 251 -5.58 12.65 -13.59
CA TYR A 251 -5.61 14.10 -13.84
C TYR A 251 -6.76 14.80 -13.12
N HIS A 252 -7.89 14.11 -12.96
CA HIS A 252 -9.09 14.62 -12.27
C HIS A 252 -9.02 14.50 -10.75
N GLY A 253 -7.84 14.22 -10.18
CA GLY A 253 -7.67 14.02 -8.74
C GLY A 253 -8.39 12.77 -8.23
N SER A 254 -8.44 11.72 -9.07
CA SER A 254 -9.12 10.46 -8.79
C SER A 254 -8.54 9.33 -9.64
N VAL A 255 -8.56 8.10 -9.13
CA VAL A 255 -8.09 6.92 -9.88
C VAL A 255 -9.11 6.53 -10.93
N GLY A 256 -8.70 6.51 -12.19
CA GLY A 256 -9.47 5.98 -13.31
C GLY A 256 -9.22 4.48 -13.51
N VAL A 257 -10.29 3.76 -13.82
CA VAL A 257 -10.24 2.35 -14.26
C VAL A 257 -10.98 2.27 -15.59
N TYR A 258 -10.31 1.78 -16.61
CA TYR A 258 -10.81 1.73 -17.98
C TYR A 258 -10.46 0.40 -18.64
N PHE A 259 -10.94 0.17 -19.85
CA PHE A 259 -10.54 -0.97 -20.66
C PHE A 259 -10.20 -0.52 -22.08
N TRP A 260 -9.26 -1.22 -22.71
CA TRP A 260 -8.84 -0.93 -24.07
C TRP A 260 -8.48 -2.22 -24.82
N GLY A 261 -8.48 -2.15 -26.15
CA GLY A 261 -8.01 -3.24 -27.00
C GLY A 261 -6.49 -3.41 -26.96
N ASP A 262 -5.99 -4.39 -27.70
CA ASP A 262 -4.56 -4.71 -27.75
C ASP A 262 -3.75 -3.78 -28.68
N TYR A 263 -4.38 -2.84 -29.38
CA TYR A 263 -3.70 -1.88 -30.25
C TYR A 263 -3.10 -0.70 -29.45
N GLY A 264 -2.19 0.02 -30.10
CA GLY A 264 -1.52 1.18 -29.52
C GLY A 264 -2.45 2.38 -29.38
N ASP A 265 -2.29 3.09 -28.26
CA ASP A 265 -3.02 4.33 -27.96
C ASP A 265 -2.06 5.28 -27.20
N ASP A 266 -2.18 6.58 -27.42
CA ASP A 266 -1.29 7.58 -26.82
C ASP A 266 -1.51 7.77 -25.32
N SER A 267 -2.69 7.38 -24.82
CA SER A 267 -3.06 7.45 -23.41
C SER A 267 -2.85 6.14 -22.65
N VAL A 268 -2.46 5.05 -23.32
CA VAL A 268 -2.32 3.72 -22.69
C VAL A 268 -0.89 3.21 -22.76
N GLY A 269 -0.20 3.21 -21.62
CA GLY A 269 1.12 2.60 -21.43
C GLY A 269 1.06 1.30 -20.64
N LEU A 270 2.20 0.76 -20.23
CA LEU A 270 2.31 -0.52 -19.50
C LEU A 270 2.66 -0.28 -18.02
N GLY A 271 1.97 -0.96 -17.12
CA GLY A 271 2.36 -1.04 -15.71
C GLY A 271 3.52 -2.03 -15.49
N ALA A 272 4.38 -1.77 -14.51
CA ALA A 272 5.51 -2.65 -14.21
C ALA A 272 5.69 -2.84 -12.69
N SER A 273 5.80 -4.09 -12.26
CA SER A 273 6.11 -4.49 -10.89
C SER A 273 7.43 -5.25 -10.88
N ARG A 274 8.40 -4.84 -10.06
CA ARG A 274 9.64 -5.61 -9.92
C ARG A 274 9.35 -6.88 -9.13
N LEU A 275 9.82 -8.02 -9.62
CA LEU A 275 9.74 -9.29 -8.91
C LEU A 275 10.59 -9.25 -7.63
N PRO A 276 10.14 -9.88 -6.53
CA PRO A 276 10.98 -10.12 -5.36
C PRO A 276 12.30 -10.80 -5.77
N GLY A 277 13.43 -10.29 -5.29
CA GLY A 277 14.74 -10.89 -5.59
C GLY A 277 14.78 -12.36 -5.17
N ARG A 278 15.31 -13.21 -6.06
CA ARG A 278 15.80 -14.55 -5.68
C ARG A 278 17.14 -14.43 -4.98
#